data_AF-A0A409WAT0-F1
#
_entry.id   AF-A0A409WAT0-F1
#
_cell.length_a   1.000
_cell.length_b   1.000
_cell.length_c   1.000
_cell.angle_alpha   90.00
_cell.angle_beta   90.00
_cell.angle_gamma   90.00
#
_symmetry.space_group_name_H-M   'P 1'
#
loop_
_entity.id
_entity.type
_entity.pdbx_description
1 polymer ?
#
loop_
_entity_poly.entity_id
_entity_poly.type
_entity_poly.pdbx_seq_one_letter_code
_entity_poly.pdbx_strand_id
1 'polypeptide(L)'
;MLQLLTLLCRRSRTRPRRRRRARSPRSRKSMRRKRRRRWKTTRRRQSSARSSTNNPSDITREEYAAFYKSSTNDWEDHLAVNHFSVEGCLEFKAILYILKRSPFNLFESKKKRNNVELYVPRVFIVDDCEDFIRQNCKVICKNLAKKILDLFTEIAEDKNHFNMFYEAFSKNIKLGIKDDAQKCSKLAEVLHVHSIKSGEEFISLKGKSEFTTSFAHRQESIYYPTGESLAAIRESTFLQVNQVLKKKGFEVLLVDPIDEYTIARFKEFGGKKLICVSNESLELEEIEEKKGRETLVAESPELCSTVKDALVERVEKVVISNRITDSHCVSVTGQFGWSSTRNVS
;
A
#
# COMPACT_ATOMS: atom_id res chain seq x y z
N MET A 1 -4.73 4.64 -7.80
CA MET A 1 -5.10 5.01 -6.42
C MET A 1 -5.81 6.35 -6.36
N LEU A 2 -5.42 7.38 -7.13
CA LEU A 2 -6.21 8.62 -7.23
C LEU A 2 -6.46 9.03 -8.68
N GLN A 3 -7.64 9.61 -8.90
CA GLN A 3 -7.86 10.48 -10.04
C GLN A 3 -7.65 11.94 -9.62
N LEU A 4 -6.60 12.56 -10.15
CA LEU A 4 -6.33 13.99 -9.98
C LEU A 4 -6.93 14.69 -11.20
N LEU A 5 -7.93 15.54 -11.01
CA LEU A 5 -8.70 16.06 -12.14
C LEU A 5 -8.46 17.52 -12.49
N THR A 6 -7.47 18.22 -11.92
CA THR A 6 -7.09 19.54 -12.46
C THR A 6 -5.72 20.01 -11.96
N LEU A 7 -4.93 20.64 -12.84
CA LEU A 7 -3.68 21.33 -12.49
C LEU A 7 -3.51 22.53 -13.42
N LEU A 8 -4.00 23.70 -12.99
CA LEU A 8 -4.02 24.93 -13.79
C LEU A 8 -2.66 25.66 -13.82
N CYS A 9 -1.68 25.15 -14.57
CA CYS A 9 -0.38 25.84 -14.73
C CYS A 9 -0.41 26.86 -15.88
N ARG A 10 -0.39 28.18 -15.62
CA ARG A 10 -0.28 29.20 -16.70
C ARG A 10 1.15 29.26 -17.27
N ARG A 11 1.33 29.03 -18.58
CA ARG A 11 2.55 29.41 -19.32
C ARG A 11 2.22 29.99 -20.70
N SER A 12 3.04 30.96 -21.13
CA SER A 12 2.85 31.85 -22.29
C SER A 12 2.93 31.15 -23.66
N ARG A 13 2.19 31.69 -24.63
CA ARG A 13 1.91 31.09 -25.95
C ARG A 13 3.01 31.38 -26.97
N THR A 14 3.51 30.35 -27.64
CA THR A 14 4.00 30.46 -29.04
C THR A 14 3.44 29.27 -29.86
N ARG A 15 2.86 29.55 -31.04
CA ARG A 15 2.25 28.55 -31.94
C ARG A 15 3.09 28.42 -33.20
N PRO A 16 3.55 27.21 -33.59
CA PRO A 16 4.07 26.99 -34.94
C PRO A 16 2.94 26.69 -35.93
N ARG A 17 2.95 27.35 -37.09
CA ARG A 17 2.06 27.07 -38.24
C ARG A 17 2.50 25.77 -38.94
N ARG A 18 1.62 24.76 -39.07
CA ARG A 18 1.84 23.58 -39.93
C ARG A 18 0.95 23.61 -41.18
N ARG A 19 1.58 23.44 -42.36
CA ARG A 19 0.97 23.34 -43.70
C ARG A 19 0.14 22.04 -43.84
N ARG A 20 -1.02 22.10 -44.50
CA ARG A 20 -1.95 20.97 -44.72
C ARG A 20 -1.67 20.31 -46.07
N ARG A 21 -1.38 19.00 -46.10
CA ARG A 21 -1.46 18.17 -47.33
C ARG A 21 -2.88 17.63 -47.53
N ALA A 22 -3.36 17.59 -48.78
CA ALA A 22 -4.68 17.08 -49.15
C ALA A 22 -4.76 15.55 -49.02
N ARG A 23 -5.94 15.03 -48.63
CA ARG A 23 -6.23 13.59 -48.42
C ARG A 23 -7.63 13.25 -48.92
N SER A 24 -7.88 11.98 -49.22
CA SER A 24 -9.09 11.46 -49.89
C SER A 24 -10.44 11.73 -49.16
N PRO A 25 -11.58 11.80 -49.87
CA PRO A 25 -12.88 12.20 -49.29
C PRO A 25 -13.47 11.26 -48.22
N ARG A 26 -13.31 9.93 -48.37
CA ARG A 26 -13.78 8.92 -47.39
C ARG A 26 -12.99 9.00 -46.07
N SER A 27 -11.67 9.19 -46.14
CA SER A 27 -10.82 9.39 -44.96
C SER A 27 -11.12 10.72 -44.26
N ARG A 28 -11.47 11.78 -45.02
CA ARG A 28 -11.92 13.07 -44.48
C ARG A 28 -13.24 12.95 -43.70
N LYS A 29 -14.26 12.23 -44.19
CA LYS A 29 -15.55 12.07 -43.47
C LYS A 29 -15.38 11.30 -42.15
N SER A 30 -14.63 10.19 -42.15
CA SER A 30 -14.30 9.42 -40.94
C SER A 30 -13.51 10.26 -39.93
N MET A 31 -12.48 10.98 -40.38
CA MET A 31 -11.69 11.87 -39.53
C MET A 31 -12.50 13.07 -39.01
N ARG A 32 -13.44 13.60 -39.80
CA ARG A 32 -14.33 14.70 -39.40
C ARG A 32 -15.34 14.24 -38.35
N ARG A 33 -15.85 13.00 -38.45
CA ARG A 33 -16.64 12.34 -37.39
C ARG A 33 -15.81 12.10 -36.12
N LYS A 34 -14.59 11.55 -36.23
CA LYS A 34 -13.67 11.36 -35.09
C LYS A 34 -13.28 12.70 -34.43
N ARG A 35 -12.99 13.74 -35.21
CA ARG A 35 -12.70 15.10 -34.73
C ARG A 35 -13.92 15.74 -34.08
N ARG A 36 -15.13 15.56 -34.63
CA ARG A 36 -16.37 16.09 -34.05
C ARG A 36 -16.72 15.38 -32.73
N ARG A 37 -16.51 14.06 -32.64
CA ARG A 37 -16.61 13.30 -31.38
C ARG A 37 -15.60 13.82 -30.36
N ARG A 38 -14.31 13.89 -30.72
CA ARG A 38 -13.25 14.42 -29.84
C ARG A 38 -13.54 15.85 -29.39
N TRP A 39 -13.98 16.74 -30.28
CA TRP A 39 -14.34 18.12 -29.95
C TRP A 39 -15.55 18.21 -29.00
N LYS A 40 -16.59 17.38 -29.20
CA LYS A 40 -17.72 17.28 -28.26
C LYS A 40 -17.26 16.80 -26.88
N THR A 41 -16.39 15.79 -26.83
CA THR A 41 -15.80 15.28 -25.58
C THR A 41 -14.95 16.34 -24.88
N THR A 42 -14.07 17.05 -25.62
CA THR A 42 -13.25 18.13 -25.06
C THR A 42 -14.10 19.30 -24.56
N ARG A 43 -15.18 19.67 -25.28
CA ARG A 43 -16.09 20.74 -24.85
C ARG A 43 -16.91 20.34 -23.62
N ARG A 44 -17.34 19.08 -23.54
CA ARG A 44 -18.00 18.52 -22.34
C ARG A 44 -17.06 18.57 -21.15
N ARG A 45 -15.82 18.06 -21.28
CA ARG A 45 -14.76 18.16 -20.27
C ARG A 45 -14.45 19.60 -19.85
N GLN A 46 -14.38 20.54 -20.80
CA GLN A 46 -14.18 21.98 -20.51
C GLN A 46 -15.35 22.63 -19.76
N SER A 47 -16.58 22.17 -20.01
CA SER A 47 -17.78 22.67 -19.34
C SER A 47 -17.86 22.13 -17.92
N SER A 48 -17.53 20.84 -17.74
CA SER A 48 -17.37 20.22 -16.42
C SER A 48 -16.28 20.90 -15.60
N ALA A 49 -15.13 21.26 -16.18
CA ALA A 49 -14.01 21.93 -15.52
C ALA A 49 -14.29 23.38 -15.04
N ARG A 50 -15.55 23.84 -15.06
CA ARG A 50 -15.97 25.10 -14.44
C ARG A 50 -16.12 24.96 -12.93
N SER A 51 -16.58 23.81 -12.42
CA SER A 51 -16.71 23.58 -10.98
C SER A 51 -15.36 23.69 -10.27
N SER A 52 -14.27 23.23 -10.89
CA SER A 52 -12.91 23.34 -10.35
C SER A 52 -12.33 24.76 -10.31
N THR A 53 -13.06 25.77 -10.82
CA THR A 53 -12.63 27.18 -10.71
C THR A 53 -13.30 27.94 -9.57
N ASN A 54 -14.41 27.42 -9.05
CA ASN A 54 -15.14 27.98 -7.92
C ASN A 54 -14.34 27.77 -6.62
N ASN A 55 -14.72 28.49 -5.56
CA ASN A 55 -14.12 28.27 -4.25
C ASN A 55 -14.61 26.93 -3.67
N PRO A 56 -13.78 26.21 -2.90
CA PRO A 56 -14.19 24.95 -2.28
C PRO A 56 -15.42 25.06 -1.37
N SER A 57 -15.63 26.22 -0.74
CA SER A 57 -16.76 26.49 0.17
C SER A 57 -18.13 26.50 -0.52
N ASP A 58 -18.15 26.82 -1.81
CA ASP A 58 -19.40 27.14 -2.52
C ASP A 58 -19.94 25.93 -3.30
N ILE A 59 -19.25 24.78 -3.21
CA ILE A 59 -19.54 23.57 -4.00
C ILE A 59 -20.15 22.53 -3.09
N THR A 60 -21.33 22.03 -3.46
CA THR A 60 -22.01 20.98 -2.69
C THR A 60 -21.40 19.60 -2.98
N ARG A 61 -21.60 18.64 -2.07
CA ARG A 61 -21.17 17.25 -2.27
C ARG A 61 -21.76 16.62 -3.53
N GLU A 62 -23.00 17.00 -3.88
CA GLU A 62 -23.69 16.53 -5.07
C GLU A 62 -23.02 17.04 -6.36
N GLU A 63 -22.56 18.29 -6.37
CA GLU A 63 -21.81 18.86 -7.49
C GLU A 63 -20.46 18.14 -7.68
N TYR A 64 -19.77 17.82 -6.59
CA TYR A 64 -18.57 16.99 -6.63
C TYR A 64 -18.85 15.58 -7.18
N ALA A 65 -19.96 14.96 -6.75
CA ALA A 65 -20.36 13.64 -7.21
C ALA A 65 -20.73 13.63 -8.70
N ALA A 66 -21.50 14.63 -9.15
CA ALA A 66 -21.85 14.82 -10.55
C ALA A 66 -20.60 15.07 -11.42
N PHE A 67 -19.67 15.89 -10.93
CA PHE A 67 -18.42 16.15 -11.61
C PHE A 67 -17.57 14.88 -11.75
N TYR A 68 -17.43 14.10 -10.67
CA TYR A 68 -16.74 12.80 -10.65
C TYR A 68 -17.33 11.87 -11.72
N LYS A 69 -18.63 11.54 -11.64
CA LYS A 69 -19.33 10.68 -12.61
C LYS A 69 -19.17 11.15 -14.06
N SER A 70 -19.25 12.47 -14.27
CA SER A 70 -19.12 13.05 -15.61
C SER A 70 -17.73 12.88 -16.23
N SER A 71 -16.70 12.79 -15.39
CA SER A 71 -15.29 12.77 -15.78
C SER A 71 -14.77 11.34 -15.91
N THR A 72 -15.18 10.46 -14.99
CA THR A 72 -14.66 9.10 -14.84
C THR A 72 -15.51 8.06 -15.57
N ASN A 73 -16.74 8.44 -15.97
CA ASN A 73 -17.75 7.54 -16.53
C ASN A 73 -18.09 6.38 -15.56
N ASP A 74 -17.93 6.63 -14.27
CA ASP A 74 -18.39 5.79 -13.19
C ASP A 74 -19.88 6.09 -12.92
N TRP A 75 -20.62 5.07 -12.48
CA TRP A 75 -22.02 5.20 -12.07
C TRP A 75 -22.13 5.39 -10.55
N GLU A 76 -21.10 5.01 -9.80
CA GLU A 76 -21.03 5.18 -8.34
C GLU A 76 -20.45 6.56 -7.96
N ASP A 77 -20.68 6.97 -6.72
CA ASP A 77 -20.07 8.17 -6.14
C ASP A 77 -18.64 7.89 -5.67
N HIS A 78 -17.84 8.95 -5.55
CA HIS A 78 -16.52 8.89 -4.93
C HIS A 78 -16.62 8.61 -3.42
N LEU A 79 -15.56 8.06 -2.84
CA LEU A 79 -15.45 7.82 -1.40
C LEU A 79 -15.15 9.12 -0.66
N ALA A 80 -14.09 9.81 -1.10
CA ALA A 80 -13.64 11.06 -0.53
C ALA A 80 -13.14 12.00 -1.63
N VAL A 81 -13.25 13.30 -1.38
CA VAL A 81 -12.79 14.36 -2.27
C VAL A 81 -11.97 15.37 -1.49
N ASN A 82 -10.86 15.81 -2.08
CA ASN A 82 -10.08 16.93 -1.55
C ASN A 82 -9.86 17.97 -2.64
N HIS A 83 -10.41 19.17 -2.43
CA HIS A 83 -10.25 20.31 -3.33
C HIS A 83 -9.32 21.33 -2.67
N PHE A 84 -8.19 21.61 -3.31
CA PHE A 84 -7.23 22.58 -2.79
C PHE A 84 -6.66 23.49 -3.88
N SER A 85 -6.22 24.66 -3.44
CA SER A 85 -5.47 25.64 -4.22
C SER A 85 -4.10 25.80 -3.60
N VAL A 86 -3.06 25.89 -4.43
CA VAL A 86 -1.70 26.23 -3.99
C VAL A 86 -1.36 27.56 -4.64
N GLU A 87 -1.00 28.54 -3.79
CA GLU A 87 -0.56 29.88 -4.19
C GLU A 87 0.96 30.02 -3.92
N GLY A 88 1.70 30.68 -4.81
CA GLY A 88 3.15 30.83 -4.71
C GLY A 88 3.83 30.87 -6.09
N CYS A 89 5.09 30.42 -6.19
CA CYS A 89 5.83 30.40 -7.47
C CYS A 89 5.14 29.60 -8.58
N LEU A 90 4.31 28.62 -8.22
CA LEU A 90 3.47 27.87 -9.14
C LEU A 90 2.06 27.81 -8.55
N GLU A 91 1.14 28.52 -9.20
CA GLU A 91 -0.27 28.54 -8.83
C GLU A 91 -1.02 27.41 -9.53
N PHE A 92 -1.73 26.59 -8.77
CA PHE A 92 -2.67 25.62 -9.34
C PHE A 92 -3.80 25.27 -8.38
N LYS A 93 -4.97 25.01 -8.96
CA LYS A 93 -6.11 24.38 -8.29
C LYS A 93 -6.21 22.92 -8.71
N ALA A 94 -6.51 22.04 -7.76
CA ALA A 94 -6.64 20.61 -7.98
C ALA A 94 -7.79 20.01 -7.17
N ILE A 95 -8.50 19.07 -7.79
CA ILE A 95 -9.46 18.20 -7.12
C ILE A 95 -8.95 16.77 -7.19
N LEU A 96 -8.82 16.14 -6.02
CA LEU A 96 -8.45 14.75 -5.82
C LEU A 96 -9.69 13.94 -5.47
N TYR A 97 -9.87 12.80 -6.12
CA TYR A 97 -10.90 11.82 -5.78
C TYR A 97 -10.28 10.49 -5.36
N ILE A 98 -10.82 9.92 -4.28
CA ILE A 98 -10.61 8.52 -3.89
C ILE A 98 -11.86 7.75 -4.31
N LEU A 99 -11.65 6.67 -5.06
CA LEU A 99 -12.73 5.84 -5.57
C LEU A 99 -13.25 4.94 -4.43
N LYS A 100 -14.51 4.51 -4.49
CA LYS A 100 -15.02 3.49 -3.55
C LYS A 100 -14.51 2.10 -3.84
N ARG A 101 -14.29 1.80 -5.13
CA ARG A 101 -13.85 0.48 -5.60
C ARG A 101 -12.56 0.59 -6.37
N SER A 102 -11.71 -0.41 -6.20
CA SER A 102 -10.49 -0.55 -7.00
C SER A 102 -10.85 -0.91 -8.43
N PRO A 103 -10.38 -0.16 -9.45
CA PRO A 103 -10.64 -0.52 -10.83
C PRO A 103 -9.90 -1.82 -11.18
N PHE A 104 -10.56 -2.76 -11.88
CA PHE A 104 -10.02 -4.08 -12.20
C PHE A 104 -8.64 -4.06 -12.90
N ASN A 105 -8.34 -2.97 -13.61
CA ASN A 105 -7.10 -2.78 -14.37
C ASN A 105 -6.02 -1.98 -13.60
N LEU A 106 -6.11 -1.85 -12.28
CA LEU A 106 -5.20 -1.00 -11.49
C LEU A 106 -3.74 -1.43 -11.55
N PHE A 107 -3.47 -2.74 -11.61
CA PHE A 107 -2.12 -3.32 -11.60
C PHE A 107 -1.62 -3.74 -12.99
N GLU A 108 -2.36 -3.40 -14.05
CA GLU A 108 -2.00 -3.77 -15.41
C GLU A 108 -0.94 -2.82 -15.99
N SER A 109 0.32 -3.28 -16.08
CA SER A 109 1.46 -2.47 -16.52
C SER A 109 1.42 -2.03 -17.98
N LYS A 110 0.65 -2.73 -18.83
CA LYS A 110 0.58 -2.48 -20.28
C LYS A 110 -0.37 -1.34 -20.66
N LYS A 111 -1.27 -0.92 -19.76
CA LYS A 111 -2.21 0.17 -20.03
C LYS A 111 -1.64 1.52 -19.64
N LYS A 112 -1.87 2.52 -20.49
CA LYS A 112 -1.55 3.92 -20.19
C LYS A 112 -2.36 4.39 -18.99
N ARG A 113 -1.68 4.97 -18.02
CA ARG A 113 -2.28 5.52 -16.80
C ARG A 113 -2.87 6.89 -17.10
N ASN A 114 -4.18 6.93 -17.32
CA ASN A 114 -4.91 8.16 -17.66
C ASN A 114 -5.66 8.74 -16.45
N ASN A 115 -5.20 8.47 -15.24
CA ASN A 115 -5.93 8.83 -14.01
C ASN A 115 -5.78 10.32 -13.67
N VAL A 116 -4.82 11.01 -14.29
CA VAL A 116 -4.56 12.42 -13.99
C VAL A 116 -4.84 13.27 -15.23
N GLU A 117 -5.84 14.14 -15.14
CA GLU A 117 -6.17 15.07 -16.22
C GLU A 117 -5.55 16.45 -15.96
N LEU A 118 -4.62 16.85 -16.83
CA LEU A 118 -3.93 18.14 -16.75
C LEU A 118 -4.60 19.19 -17.65
N TYR A 119 -4.93 20.34 -17.05
CA TYR A 119 -5.62 21.45 -17.71
C TYR A 119 -4.83 22.75 -17.59
N VAL A 120 -4.46 23.38 -18.69
CA VAL A 120 -3.71 24.66 -18.69
C VAL A 120 -4.49 25.70 -19.48
N PRO A 121 -4.63 26.93 -18.95
CA PRO A 121 -5.92 27.56 -18.65
C PRO A 121 -7.11 27.00 -19.45
N ARG A 122 -7.85 26.07 -18.83
CA ARG A 122 -9.06 25.40 -19.35
C ARG A 122 -8.89 24.66 -20.69
N VAL A 123 -7.66 24.46 -21.15
CA VAL A 123 -7.35 23.60 -22.29
C VAL A 123 -6.82 22.29 -21.75
N PHE A 124 -7.54 21.22 -22.03
CA PHE A 124 -7.08 19.86 -21.80
C PHE A 124 -5.79 19.62 -22.61
N ILE A 125 -4.66 19.39 -21.93
CA ILE A 125 -3.38 19.18 -22.64
C ILE A 125 -3.17 17.69 -22.90
N VAL A 126 -3.07 16.87 -21.86
CA VAL A 126 -2.56 15.50 -21.92
C VAL A 126 -3.19 14.65 -20.80
N ASP A 127 -3.55 13.39 -21.12
CA ASP A 127 -3.97 12.35 -20.14
C ASP A 127 -2.74 11.60 -19.54
N ASP A 128 -1.58 11.67 -20.21
CA ASP A 128 -0.33 10.95 -19.92
C ASP A 128 0.68 11.84 -19.17
N CYS A 129 0.55 11.93 -17.85
CA CYS A 129 1.31 12.87 -17.04
C CYS A 129 2.70 12.36 -16.60
N GLU A 130 3.08 11.09 -16.85
CA GLU A 130 4.31 10.51 -16.26
C GLU A 130 5.59 11.29 -16.65
N ASP A 131 5.74 11.65 -17.92
CA ASP A 131 6.93 12.36 -18.40
C ASP A 131 6.95 13.85 -17.99
N PHE A 132 5.78 14.50 -17.96
CA PHE A 132 5.65 15.89 -17.51
C PHE A 132 5.90 16.03 -16.00
N ILE A 133 5.40 15.07 -15.23
CA ILE A 133 5.60 14.93 -13.78
C ILE A 133 7.08 14.70 -13.45
N ARG A 134 7.76 13.78 -14.16
CA ARG A 134 9.18 13.45 -13.92
C ARG A 134 10.11 14.65 -14.11
N GLN A 135 9.96 15.40 -15.20
CA GLN A 135 10.97 16.40 -15.60
C GLN A 135 10.70 17.81 -15.07
N ASN A 136 9.44 18.27 -14.99
CA ASN A 136 9.15 19.70 -14.78
C ASN A 136 8.26 20.00 -13.56
N CYS A 137 7.68 18.98 -12.91
CA CYS A 137 6.60 19.15 -11.92
C CYS A 137 6.87 18.43 -10.60
N LYS A 138 8.14 18.31 -10.18
CA LYS A 138 8.51 17.72 -8.88
C LYS A 138 7.81 18.42 -7.71
N VAL A 139 7.69 19.75 -7.75
CA VAL A 139 7.02 20.55 -6.70
C VAL A 139 5.53 20.22 -6.62
N ILE A 140 4.86 20.21 -7.77
CA ILE A 140 3.45 19.83 -7.87
C ILE A 140 3.25 18.43 -7.29
N CYS A 141 4.03 17.44 -7.72
CA CYS A 141 3.85 16.05 -7.30
C CYS A 141 4.12 15.85 -5.80
N LYS A 142 5.07 16.59 -5.23
CA LYS A 142 5.28 16.62 -3.78
C LYS A 142 4.05 17.16 -3.05
N ASN A 143 3.47 18.27 -3.53
CA ASN A 143 2.26 18.86 -2.93
C ASN A 143 1.04 17.94 -3.08
N LEU A 144 0.86 17.32 -4.25
CA LEU A 144 -0.18 16.31 -4.46
C LEU A 144 -0.01 15.15 -3.50
N ALA A 145 1.19 14.56 -3.42
CA ALA A 145 1.45 13.43 -2.54
C ALA A 145 1.23 13.79 -1.06
N LYS A 146 1.55 15.02 -0.65
CA LYS A 146 1.24 15.50 0.70
C LYS A 146 -0.27 15.55 0.94
N LYS A 147 -1.04 16.18 0.05
CA LYS A 147 -2.51 16.26 0.15
C LYS A 147 -3.20 14.90 0.09
N ILE A 148 -2.62 13.94 -0.63
CA ILE A 148 -3.10 12.55 -0.67
C ILE A 148 -2.93 11.89 0.70
N LEU A 149 -1.77 12.06 1.33
CA LEU A 149 -1.53 11.50 2.67
C LEU A 149 -2.44 12.15 3.72
N ASP A 150 -2.64 13.47 3.64
CA ASP A 150 -3.56 14.19 4.52
C ASP A 150 -5.00 13.63 4.38
N LEU A 151 -5.43 13.34 3.15
CA LEU A 151 -6.74 12.72 2.89
C LEU A 151 -6.85 11.28 3.44
N PHE A 152 -5.77 10.50 3.43
CA PHE A 152 -5.77 9.18 4.06
C PHE A 152 -5.92 9.26 5.57
N THR A 153 -5.31 10.27 6.20
CA THR A 153 -5.47 10.49 7.64
C THR A 153 -6.89 10.94 8.00
N GLU A 154 -7.52 11.77 7.17
CA GLU A 154 -8.93 12.17 7.33
C GLU A 154 -9.88 10.97 7.20
N ILE A 155 -9.67 10.10 6.20
CA ILE A 155 -10.48 8.89 6.03
C ILE A 155 -10.31 7.92 7.21
N ALA A 156 -9.11 7.87 7.80
CA ALA A 156 -8.83 7.01 8.94
C ALA A 156 -9.60 7.39 10.23
N GLU A 157 -10.21 8.58 10.29
CA GLU A 157 -11.07 8.98 11.41
C GLU A 157 -12.43 8.26 11.40
N ASP A 158 -12.92 7.86 10.21
CA ASP A 158 -14.18 7.12 10.05
C ASP A 158 -13.92 5.65 9.72
N LYS A 159 -14.20 4.77 10.69
CA LYS A 159 -14.00 3.32 10.56
C LYS A 159 -14.68 2.71 9.34
N ASN A 160 -15.88 3.15 8.98
CA ASN A 160 -16.64 2.56 7.88
C ASN A 160 -16.05 2.93 6.53
N HIS A 161 -15.76 4.22 6.32
CA HIS A 161 -15.10 4.69 5.09
C HIS A 161 -13.67 4.17 4.99
N PHE A 162 -12.97 4.04 6.13
CA PHE A 162 -11.64 3.49 6.17
C PHE A 162 -11.60 2.02 5.76
N ASN A 163 -12.51 1.18 6.25
CA ASN A 163 -12.55 -0.24 5.86
C ASN A 163 -12.77 -0.41 4.36
N MET A 164 -13.70 0.35 3.78
CA MET A 164 -13.92 0.36 2.32
C MET A 164 -12.69 0.82 1.55
N PHE A 165 -12.03 1.89 2.02
CA PHE A 165 -10.80 2.41 1.44
C PHE A 165 -9.66 1.38 1.50
N TYR A 166 -9.48 0.76 2.67
CA TYR A 166 -8.38 -0.14 2.95
C TYR A 166 -8.52 -1.45 2.17
N GLU A 167 -9.72 -2.01 2.09
CA GLU A 167 -10.00 -3.18 1.26
C GLU A 167 -9.65 -2.92 -0.22
N ALA A 168 -10.04 -1.75 -0.75
CA ALA A 168 -9.80 -1.40 -2.14
C ALA A 168 -8.34 -1.03 -2.46
N PHE A 169 -7.61 -0.39 -1.54
CA PHE A 169 -6.32 0.26 -1.82
C PHE A 169 -5.15 -0.15 -0.91
N SER A 170 -5.34 -1.07 0.05
CA SER A 170 -4.27 -1.59 0.93
C SER A 170 -3.02 -1.99 0.15
N LYS A 171 -3.18 -2.74 -0.95
CA LYS A 171 -2.08 -3.15 -1.84
C LYS A 171 -1.27 -1.97 -2.36
N ASN A 172 -1.91 -0.87 -2.70
CA ASN A 172 -1.21 0.32 -3.20
C ASN A 172 -0.46 1.05 -2.07
N ILE A 173 -0.99 1.06 -0.85
CA ILE A 173 -0.31 1.63 0.32
C ILE A 173 0.94 0.80 0.64
N LYS A 174 0.79 -0.52 0.69
CA LYS A 174 1.87 -1.49 0.91
C LYS A 174 3.00 -1.35 -0.12
N LEU A 175 2.65 -1.20 -1.41
CA LEU A 175 3.62 -0.89 -2.47
C LEU A 175 4.28 0.49 -2.32
N GLY A 176 3.52 1.50 -1.91
CA GLY A 176 4.05 2.85 -1.66
C GLY A 176 5.14 2.87 -0.57
N ILE A 177 5.00 2.04 0.46
CA ILE A 177 6.00 1.87 1.52
C ILE A 177 7.30 1.27 0.98
N LYS A 178 7.20 0.32 0.05
CA LYS A 178 8.36 -0.30 -0.62
C LYS A 178 9.13 0.71 -1.47
N ASP A 179 8.41 1.52 -2.25
CA ASP A 179 9.01 2.37 -3.26
C ASP A 179 9.50 3.74 -2.73
N ASP A 180 8.84 4.32 -1.72
CA ASP A 180 9.14 5.68 -1.23
C ASP A 180 9.56 5.71 0.25
N ALA A 181 10.88 5.73 0.47
CA ALA A 181 11.47 5.75 1.81
C ALA A 181 11.14 7.02 2.62
N GLN A 182 10.92 8.17 1.97
CA GLN A 182 10.67 9.44 2.67
C GLN A 182 9.24 9.53 3.21
N LYS A 183 8.28 8.91 2.51
CA LYS A 183 6.86 8.86 2.93
C LYS A 183 6.51 7.63 3.74
N CYS A 184 7.44 6.68 3.84
CA CYS A 184 7.32 5.43 4.57
C CYS A 184 6.71 5.61 5.97
N SER A 185 7.23 6.54 6.79
CA SER A 185 6.72 6.78 8.15
C SER A 185 5.25 7.18 8.17
N LYS A 186 4.81 8.06 7.27
CA LYS A 186 3.41 8.51 7.18
C LYS A 186 2.48 7.45 6.61
N LEU A 187 2.98 6.62 5.68
CA LEU A 187 2.21 5.50 5.14
C LEU A 187 2.07 4.37 6.16
N ALA A 188 3.08 4.18 7.01
CA ALA A 188 3.05 3.22 8.10
C ALA A 188 1.94 3.55 9.12
N GLU A 189 1.63 4.82 9.32
CA GLU A 189 0.52 5.27 10.18
C GLU A 189 -0.87 4.87 9.64
N VAL A 190 -0.99 4.65 8.33
CA VAL A 190 -2.26 4.22 7.71
C VAL A 190 -2.30 2.70 7.55
N LEU A 191 -1.19 2.01 7.85
CA LEU A 191 -1.10 0.57 7.69
C LEU A 191 -1.90 -0.13 8.78
N HIS A 192 -2.81 -1.02 8.35
CA HIS A 192 -3.56 -1.88 9.23
C HIS A 192 -3.27 -3.34 8.90
N VAL A 193 -3.10 -4.14 9.94
CA VAL A 193 -2.68 -5.53 9.82
C VAL A 193 -3.62 -6.38 10.66
N HIS A 194 -3.84 -7.62 10.23
CA HIS A 194 -4.60 -8.57 11.04
C HIS A 194 -3.75 -9.04 12.23
N SER A 195 -4.41 -9.42 13.30
CA SER A 195 -3.80 -10.04 14.46
C SER A 195 -4.53 -11.33 14.76
N ILE A 196 -3.85 -12.24 15.43
CA ILE A 196 -4.46 -13.47 15.92
C ILE A 196 -5.60 -13.18 16.91
N LYS A 197 -5.50 -12.11 17.72
CA LYS A 197 -6.55 -11.76 18.69
C LYS A 197 -7.78 -11.12 18.03
N SER A 198 -7.56 -10.25 17.04
CA SER A 198 -8.63 -9.51 16.36
C SER A 198 -9.33 -10.27 15.25
N GLY A 199 -8.88 -11.48 14.90
CA GLY A 199 -9.55 -12.34 13.93
C GLY A 199 -9.54 -11.72 12.53
N GLU A 200 -10.70 -11.21 12.09
CA GLU A 200 -10.90 -10.60 10.77
C GLU A 200 -10.86 -9.07 10.79
N GLU A 201 -10.83 -8.45 11.97
CA GLU A 201 -10.73 -7.00 12.06
C GLU A 201 -9.29 -6.53 11.82
N PHE A 202 -9.19 -5.36 11.18
CA PHE A 202 -7.94 -4.67 10.92
C PHE A 202 -7.49 -3.90 12.17
N ILE A 203 -6.28 -4.16 12.65
CA ILE A 203 -5.68 -3.35 13.71
C ILE A 203 -4.76 -2.30 13.10
N SER A 204 -4.90 -1.05 13.54
CA SER A 204 -3.97 0.02 13.18
C SER A 204 -2.61 -0.19 13.84
N LEU A 205 -1.53 -0.11 13.06
CA LEU A 205 -0.20 -0.04 13.65
C LEU A 205 0.03 1.32 14.34
N LYS A 206 -0.66 2.39 13.94
CA LYS A 206 -0.47 3.75 14.48
C LYS A 206 -0.76 3.88 15.97
N GLY A 207 -1.64 3.04 16.51
CA GLY A 207 -2.16 3.16 17.87
C GLY A 207 -1.10 2.92 18.92
N LYS A 208 -0.22 3.88 19.19
CA LYS A 208 0.71 3.88 20.34
C LYS A 208 0.04 3.54 21.68
N SER A 209 -1.28 3.68 21.79
CA SER A 209 -2.12 3.39 22.95
C SER A 209 -3.06 2.19 22.80
N GLU A 210 -3.22 1.60 21.62
CA GLU A 210 -3.95 0.33 21.48
C GLU A 210 -2.93 -0.79 21.34
N PHE A 211 -1.89 -0.62 20.53
CA PHE A 211 -0.74 -1.53 20.46
C PHE A 211 -0.08 -1.65 21.86
N THR A 212 0.55 -0.61 22.40
CA THR A 212 1.35 -0.70 23.64
C THR A 212 0.55 -1.15 24.87
N THR A 213 -0.75 -0.90 24.89
CA THR A 213 -1.65 -1.21 26.02
C THR A 213 -2.31 -2.59 25.87
N SER A 214 -2.44 -3.12 24.64
CA SER A 214 -2.94 -4.48 24.37
C SER A 214 -1.83 -5.53 24.38
N PHE A 215 -0.60 -5.13 24.02
CA PHE A 215 0.59 -5.94 24.23
C PHE A 215 0.87 -5.96 25.73
N ALA A 216 0.82 -7.15 26.34
CA ALA A 216 1.22 -7.34 27.72
C ALA A 216 2.54 -6.59 27.96
N HIS A 217 2.65 -5.89 29.10
CA HIS A 217 3.79 -5.03 29.47
C HIS A 217 5.18 -5.72 29.37
N ARG A 218 5.22 -7.03 29.12
CA ARG A 218 6.39 -7.88 28.91
C ARG A 218 6.89 -7.96 27.45
N GLN A 219 6.09 -7.59 26.45
CA GLN A 219 6.45 -7.84 25.04
C GLN A 219 7.28 -6.68 24.44
N GLU A 220 8.60 -6.85 24.39
CA GLU A 220 9.56 -5.90 23.78
C GLU A 220 9.59 -5.96 22.25
N SER A 221 9.20 -7.09 21.65
CA SER A 221 9.27 -7.34 20.21
C SER A 221 7.91 -7.74 19.61
N ILE A 222 7.63 -7.30 18.39
CA ILE A 222 6.42 -7.63 17.64
C ILE A 222 6.71 -8.86 16.78
N TYR A 223 5.92 -9.92 16.95
CA TYR A 223 6.09 -11.17 16.21
C TYR A 223 5.15 -11.25 15.01
N TYR A 224 5.63 -11.79 13.89
CA TYR A 224 4.79 -12.07 12.73
C TYR A 224 5.26 -13.34 11.98
N PRO A 225 4.35 -14.26 11.61
CA PRO A 225 4.65 -15.32 10.65
C PRO A 225 4.58 -14.82 9.20
N THR A 226 5.22 -15.55 8.30
CA THR A 226 5.05 -15.39 6.85
C THR A 226 4.35 -16.62 6.27
N GLY A 227 3.55 -16.42 5.22
CA GLY A 227 2.86 -17.50 4.52
C GLY A 227 2.16 -17.03 3.25
N GLU A 228 1.67 -17.97 2.46
CA GLU A 228 1.08 -17.71 1.14
C GLU A 228 -0.30 -17.03 1.22
N SER A 229 -1.05 -17.30 2.29
CA SER A 229 -2.36 -16.71 2.54
C SER A 229 -2.66 -16.64 4.04
N LEU A 230 -3.61 -15.78 4.43
CA LEU A 230 -4.07 -15.71 5.82
C LEU A 230 -4.63 -17.04 6.32
N ALA A 231 -5.33 -17.80 5.46
CA ALA A 231 -5.83 -19.12 5.79
C ALA A 231 -4.68 -20.10 6.04
N ALA A 232 -3.68 -20.13 5.15
CA ALA A 232 -2.50 -20.97 5.32
C ALA A 232 -1.72 -20.60 6.60
N ILE A 233 -1.58 -19.32 6.93
CA ILE A 233 -0.91 -18.90 8.18
C ILE A 233 -1.69 -19.36 9.41
N ARG A 234 -3.03 -19.30 9.35
CA ARG A 234 -3.92 -19.78 10.41
C ARG A 234 -3.91 -21.31 10.55
N GLU A 235 -3.55 -22.07 9.52
CA GLU A 235 -3.56 -23.55 9.53
C GLU A 235 -2.14 -24.19 9.57
N SER A 236 -1.10 -23.44 9.26
CA SER A 236 0.28 -23.93 9.10
C SER A 236 0.91 -24.47 10.38
N THR A 237 2.03 -25.18 10.27
CA THR A 237 2.92 -25.59 11.38
C THR A 237 3.38 -24.42 12.26
N PHE A 238 3.30 -23.18 11.78
CA PHE A 238 3.50 -21.99 12.61
C PHE A 238 2.38 -21.78 13.63
N LEU A 239 1.25 -22.49 13.52
CA LEU A 239 0.22 -22.60 14.55
C LEU A 239 0.80 -22.99 15.90
N GLN A 240 1.80 -23.85 15.95
CA GLN A 240 2.37 -24.30 17.23
C GLN A 240 3.20 -23.21 17.88
N VAL A 241 3.99 -22.48 17.08
CA VAL A 241 4.68 -21.29 17.60
C VAL A 241 3.66 -20.23 17.98
N ASN A 242 2.61 -20.05 17.19
CA ASN A 242 1.48 -19.17 17.51
C ASN A 242 0.72 -19.65 18.76
N GLN A 243 0.62 -20.94 19.03
CA GLN A 243 0.00 -21.51 20.23
C GLN A 243 0.90 -21.29 21.45
N VAL A 244 2.21 -21.44 21.32
CA VAL A 244 3.17 -21.08 22.38
C VAL A 244 3.07 -19.59 22.69
N LEU A 245 3.03 -18.74 21.65
CA LEU A 245 2.84 -17.30 21.78
C LEU A 245 1.48 -16.95 22.40
N LYS A 246 0.39 -17.61 21.97
CA LYS A 246 -0.95 -17.49 22.57
C LYS A 246 -0.97 -17.89 24.04
N LYS A 247 -0.35 -19.03 24.40
CA LYS A 247 -0.23 -19.51 25.79
C LYS A 247 0.53 -18.50 26.66
N LYS A 248 1.57 -17.89 26.11
CA LYS A 248 2.33 -16.80 26.75
C LYS A 248 1.62 -15.45 26.71
N GLY A 249 0.42 -15.36 26.13
CA GLY A 249 -0.36 -14.12 26.02
C GLY A 249 0.19 -13.10 25.02
N PHE A 250 1.21 -13.48 24.24
CA PHE A 250 1.79 -12.63 23.20
C PHE A 250 0.85 -12.48 22.03
N GLU A 251 0.85 -11.29 21.47
CA GLU A 251 0.09 -10.98 20.28
C GLU A 251 1.00 -11.00 19.05
N VAL A 252 0.46 -11.54 17.97
CA VAL A 252 1.18 -11.88 16.75
C VAL A 252 0.42 -11.30 15.56
N LEU A 253 1.13 -10.62 14.67
CA LEU A 253 0.56 -10.00 13.48
C LEU A 253 0.49 -11.00 12.33
N LEU A 254 -0.68 -11.10 11.69
CA LEU A 254 -0.92 -11.91 10.51
C LEU A 254 -0.65 -11.09 9.25
N VAL A 255 0.27 -11.58 8.42
CA VAL A 255 0.92 -10.82 7.35
C VAL A 255 0.64 -11.47 6.01
N ASP A 256 0.16 -10.70 5.03
CA ASP A 256 0.01 -11.19 3.65
C ASP A 256 1.38 -11.30 2.94
N PRO A 257 1.50 -12.05 1.82
CA PRO A 257 2.73 -12.09 1.03
C PRO A 257 3.27 -10.71 0.61
N ILE A 258 2.36 -9.75 0.35
CA ILE A 258 2.75 -8.37 0.01
C ILE A 258 3.30 -7.63 1.25
N ASP A 259 2.74 -7.92 2.43
CA ASP A 259 3.15 -7.31 3.68
C ASP A 259 4.55 -7.72 4.09
N GLU A 260 5.04 -8.90 3.69
CA GLU A 260 6.43 -9.30 3.95
C GLU A 260 7.42 -8.28 3.35
N TYR A 261 7.14 -7.74 2.15
CA TYR A 261 7.96 -6.68 1.56
C TYR A 261 7.85 -5.36 2.32
N THR A 262 6.68 -5.08 2.88
CA THR A 262 6.39 -3.86 3.63
C THR A 262 7.04 -3.91 5.02
N ILE A 263 6.87 -5.01 5.76
CA ILE A 263 7.38 -5.22 7.12
C ILE A 263 8.89 -5.38 7.13
N ALA A 264 9.49 -6.04 6.13
CA ALA A 264 10.95 -6.12 6.00
C ALA A 264 11.62 -4.74 5.87
N ARG A 265 10.87 -3.69 5.50
CA ARG A 265 11.39 -2.31 5.47
C ARG A 265 11.48 -1.68 6.85
N PHE A 266 10.61 -2.08 7.77
CA PHE A 266 10.58 -1.59 9.14
C PHE A 266 11.46 -2.49 10.03
N LYS A 267 12.61 -1.98 10.47
CA LYS A 267 13.42 -2.67 11.49
C LYS A 267 12.73 -2.64 12.85
N GLU A 268 12.15 -1.49 13.14
CA GLU A 268 11.47 -1.19 14.39
C GLU A 268 10.18 -0.44 14.07
N PHE A 269 9.16 -0.69 14.87
CA PHE A 269 7.89 -0.01 14.79
C PHE A 269 7.43 0.34 16.20
N GLY A 270 7.16 1.63 16.45
CA GLY A 270 6.79 2.10 17.79
C GLY A 270 7.85 1.86 18.87
N GLY A 271 9.14 1.77 18.50
CA GLY A 271 10.24 1.46 19.42
C GLY A 271 10.41 -0.03 19.74
N LYS A 272 9.56 -0.91 19.17
CA LYS A 272 9.67 -2.37 19.29
C LYS A 272 10.27 -2.96 18.03
N LYS A 273 11.09 -4.01 18.19
CA LYS A 273 11.70 -4.74 17.06
C LYS A 273 10.67 -5.66 16.41
N LEU A 274 10.68 -5.75 15.08
CA LEU A 274 9.84 -6.68 14.32
C LEU A 274 10.61 -7.98 14.08
N ILE A 275 10.10 -9.10 14.61
CA ILE A 275 10.74 -10.41 14.52
C ILE A 275 9.84 -11.37 13.74
N CYS A 276 10.39 -11.94 12.66
CA CYS A 276 9.73 -13.00 11.93
C CYS A 276 9.82 -14.32 12.70
N VAL A 277 8.70 -15.01 12.86
CA VAL A 277 8.60 -16.30 13.56
C VAL A 277 9.41 -17.40 12.85
N SER A 278 9.53 -17.30 11.52
CA SER A 278 10.27 -18.28 10.70
C SER A 278 11.79 -18.12 10.79
N ASN A 279 12.29 -17.03 11.39
CA ASN A 279 13.72 -16.78 11.52
C ASN A 279 14.33 -17.48 12.74
N GLU A 280 15.62 -17.82 12.66
CA GLU A 280 16.37 -18.46 13.76
C GLU A 280 16.36 -17.60 15.04
N SER A 281 16.43 -16.26 14.91
CA SER A 281 16.58 -15.29 16.02
C SER A 281 15.35 -15.11 16.94
N LEU A 282 14.39 -16.04 16.89
CA LEU A 282 13.22 -16.01 17.74
C LEU A 282 13.60 -16.48 19.16
N GLU A 283 13.75 -15.52 20.07
CA GLU A 283 13.94 -15.77 21.49
C GLU A 283 12.62 -15.51 22.24
N LEU A 284 12.06 -16.57 22.82
CA LEU A 284 10.80 -16.54 23.58
C LEU A 284 11.02 -16.89 25.07
N GLU A 285 12.27 -16.93 25.52
CA GLU A 285 12.64 -17.61 26.75
C GLU A 285 12.45 -16.75 27.99
N GLU A 286 11.84 -17.33 29.01
CA GLU A 286 11.98 -16.88 30.39
C GLU A 286 13.27 -17.46 31.00
N ILE A 287 13.79 -16.85 32.06
CA ILE A 287 15.09 -17.22 32.66
C ILE A 287 15.15 -18.71 33.06
N GLU A 288 14.03 -19.31 33.47
CA GLU A 288 13.95 -20.70 33.90
C GLU A 288 13.89 -21.69 32.73
N GLU A 289 13.11 -21.38 31.68
CA GLU A 289 13.02 -22.21 30.48
C GLU A 289 14.37 -22.29 29.74
N LYS A 290 15.15 -21.21 29.79
CA LYS A 290 16.50 -21.17 29.21
C LYS A 290 17.44 -22.20 29.87
N LYS A 291 17.36 -22.35 31.20
CA LYS A 291 18.17 -23.33 31.95
C LYS A 291 17.79 -24.78 31.60
N GLY A 292 16.49 -25.06 31.45
CA GLY A 292 16.03 -26.39 31.03
C GLY A 292 16.39 -26.74 29.58
N ARG A 293 16.54 -25.74 28.70
CA ARG A 293 17.07 -25.97 27.34
C ARG A 293 18.55 -26.30 27.38
N GLU A 294 19.34 -25.59 28.18
CA GLU A 294 20.78 -25.84 28.31
C GLU A 294 21.07 -27.27 28.78
N THR A 295 20.25 -27.84 29.66
CA THR A 295 20.36 -29.26 30.06
C THR A 295 20.00 -30.21 28.93
N LEU A 296 18.88 -29.99 28.21
CA LEU A 296 18.49 -30.85 27.08
C LEU A 296 19.48 -30.80 25.91
N VAL A 297 20.07 -29.63 25.66
CA VAL A 297 21.14 -29.46 24.67
C VAL A 297 22.40 -30.20 25.08
N ALA A 298 22.72 -30.22 26.37
CA ALA A 298 23.84 -31.00 26.90
C ALA A 298 23.59 -32.51 26.83
N GLU A 299 22.35 -32.96 26.95
CA GLU A 299 21.97 -34.38 26.89
C GLU A 299 21.86 -34.92 25.46
N SER A 300 21.56 -34.07 24.47
CA SER A 300 21.26 -34.52 23.10
C SER A 300 22.25 -34.06 22.00
N PRO A 301 23.58 -33.94 22.23
CA PRO A 301 24.52 -33.51 21.19
C PRO A 301 24.67 -34.57 20.09
N GLU A 302 24.68 -35.86 20.45
CA GLU A 302 24.82 -36.98 19.51
C GLU A 302 23.65 -37.07 18.52
N LEU A 303 22.44 -36.74 18.97
CA LEU A 303 21.26 -36.71 18.12
C LEU A 303 21.38 -35.61 17.06
N CYS A 304 21.81 -34.41 17.46
CA CYS A 304 21.96 -33.29 16.55
C CYS A 304 23.06 -33.54 15.51
N SER A 305 24.18 -34.16 15.89
CA SER A 305 25.24 -34.54 14.94
C SER A 305 24.76 -35.61 13.97
N THR A 306 24.11 -36.67 14.46
CA THR A 306 23.61 -37.77 13.61
C THR A 306 22.63 -37.26 12.56
N VAL A 307 21.71 -36.36 12.95
CA VAL A 307 20.75 -35.77 12.01
C VAL A 307 21.43 -34.84 11.01
N LYS A 308 22.43 -34.07 11.43
CA LYS A 308 23.22 -33.23 10.53
C LYS A 308 23.99 -34.08 9.51
N ASP A 309 24.58 -35.19 9.94
CA ASP A 309 25.30 -36.11 9.08
C ASP A 309 24.37 -36.85 8.10
N ALA A 310 23.12 -37.12 8.50
CA ALA A 310 22.11 -37.69 7.61
C ALA A 310 21.60 -36.70 6.55
N LEU A 311 21.57 -35.40 6.87
CA LEU A 311 21.03 -34.35 6.00
C LEU A 311 22.12 -33.59 5.20
N VAL A 312 23.41 -33.81 5.52
CA VAL A 312 24.62 -33.31 4.86
C VAL A 312 24.49 -31.88 4.31
N GLU A 313 24.26 -31.70 3.01
CA GLU A 313 24.22 -30.39 2.34
C GLU A 313 22.83 -29.73 2.35
N ARG A 314 21.79 -30.41 2.88
CA ARG A 314 20.41 -29.90 2.87
C ARG A 314 20.11 -28.93 4.02
N VAL A 315 20.90 -28.95 5.09
CA VAL A 315 20.69 -28.11 6.28
C VAL A 315 22.00 -27.52 6.77
N GLU A 316 21.98 -26.25 7.13
CA GLU A 316 23.17 -25.54 7.64
C GLU A 316 23.52 -25.99 9.08
N LYS A 317 22.49 -26.13 9.92
CA LYS A 317 22.62 -26.39 11.36
C LYS A 317 21.38 -27.09 11.91
N VAL A 318 21.57 -27.97 12.88
CA VAL A 318 20.51 -28.65 13.64
C VAL A 318 20.61 -28.20 15.09
N VAL A 319 19.52 -27.65 15.65
CA VAL A 319 19.48 -27.10 17.01
C VAL A 319 18.16 -27.47 17.67
N ILE A 320 18.22 -27.78 18.96
CA ILE A 320 17.03 -27.99 19.78
C ILE A 320 16.38 -26.64 20.09
N SER A 321 15.08 -26.52 19.82
CA SER A 321 14.32 -25.30 20.07
C SER A 321 13.06 -25.58 20.87
N ASN A 322 12.72 -24.65 21.76
CA ASN A 322 11.50 -24.62 22.56
C ASN A 322 10.31 -23.90 21.86
N ARG A 323 10.47 -23.52 20.59
CA ARG A 323 9.43 -22.80 19.84
C ARG A 323 8.25 -23.68 19.42
N ILE A 324 8.39 -25.00 19.55
CA ILE A 324 7.47 -26.01 19.02
C ILE A 324 6.88 -26.80 20.19
N THR A 325 5.65 -27.28 20.05
CA THR A 325 4.98 -28.12 21.06
C THR A 325 4.64 -29.49 20.48
N ASP A 326 3.72 -29.55 19.52
CA ASP A 326 3.19 -30.84 19.04
C ASP A 326 3.97 -31.44 17.84
N SER A 327 4.80 -30.66 17.13
CA SER A 327 5.65 -31.17 16.03
C SER A 327 7.03 -31.57 16.53
N HIS A 328 7.59 -32.60 15.88
CA HIS A 328 8.90 -33.15 16.20
C HIS A 328 10.07 -32.29 15.68
N CYS A 329 9.90 -31.59 14.56
CA CYS A 329 10.92 -30.69 14.00
C CYS A 329 10.30 -29.59 13.14
N VAL A 330 11.05 -28.50 12.90
CA VAL A 330 10.67 -27.41 12.00
C VAL A 330 11.89 -26.89 11.27
N SER A 331 11.74 -26.53 9.99
CA SER A 331 12.76 -25.82 9.23
C SER A 331 12.62 -24.31 9.43
N VAL A 332 13.74 -23.64 9.71
CA VAL A 332 13.81 -22.20 9.94
C VAL A 332 14.76 -21.55 8.95
N THR A 333 14.52 -20.28 8.64
CA THR A 333 15.43 -19.47 7.82
C THR A 333 16.45 -18.75 8.70
N GLY A 334 17.63 -18.51 8.14
CA GLY A 334 18.67 -17.71 8.80
C GLY A 334 18.18 -16.29 9.13
N GLN A 335 18.86 -15.64 10.07
CA GLN A 335 18.53 -14.27 10.51
C GLN A 335 18.58 -13.24 9.36
N PHE A 336 19.52 -13.44 8.44
CA PHE A 336 19.72 -12.59 7.27
C PHE A 336 19.41 -13.41 6.02
N GLY A 337 18.36 -13.02 5.30
CA GLY A 337 17.95 -13.76 4.11
C GLY A 337 16.49 -13.56 3.77
N TRP A 338 16.04 -14.31 2.77
CA TRP A 338 14.63 -14.38 2.39
C TRP A 338 13.93 -15.43 3.26
N SER A 339 12.69 -15.15 3.66
CA SER A 339 11.86 -16.14 4.34
C SER A 339 11.51 -17.28 3.37
N SER A 340 11.05 -18.42 3.91
CA SER A 340 10.62 -19.56 3.11
C SER A 340 9.56 -19.16 2.07
N THR A 341 8.65 -18.26 2.40
CA THR A 341 7.61 -17.77 1.48
C THR A 341 8.20 -17.00 0.29
N ARG A 342 9.26 -16.22 0.52
CA ARG A 342 9.93 -15.44 -0.52
C ARG A 342 10.89 -16.28 -1.37
N ASN A 343 11.37 -17.42 -0.86
CA ASN A 343 12.25 -18.33 -1.60
C ASN A 343 11.51 -19.20 -2.63
N VAL A 344 10.18 -19.34 -2.51
CA VAL A 344 9.36 -20.21 -3.38
C VAL A 344 8.74 -19.44 -4.56
N SER A 345 8.83 -18.10 -4.57
CA SER A 345 8.37 -17.22 -5.66
C SER A 345 9.51 -16.82 -6.60
#